data_AF-A0A7C3QDI7-F1
#
_entry.id   AF-A0A7C3QDI7-F1
#
_cell.length_a   1.000
_cell.length_b   1.000
_cell.length_c   1.000
_cell.angle_alpha   90.00
_cell.angle_beta   90.00
_cell.angle_gamma   90.00
#
_symmetry.space_group_name_H-M   'P 1'
#
loop_
_entity.id
_entity.type
_entity.pdbx_description
1 polymer ?
#
loop_
_entity_poly.entity_id
_entity_poly.type
_entity_poly.pdbx_seq_one_letter_code
_entity_poly.pdbx_strand_id
1 'polypeptide(L)'
;MVAHAQKTTQGGLATPSSQAIVRAAIKATQVALELNPRFTESLQLQAELYQGLGEMEEAISSYRRLVEINPKLPDGHYTLASLLQAQGRHREAKRHYQKFLTLAPQSASGEEAYSGLIELAKKQLEVLGKLP
;
A
#
# COMPACT_ATOMS: atom_id res chain seq x y z
N MET A 1 33.14 24.72 -7.12
CA MET A 1 32.33 24.81 -5.88
C MET A 1 30.90 25.09 -6.35
N VAL A 2 29.88 24.25 -6.21
CA VAL A 2 29.61 23.18 -5.25
C VAL A 2 28.67 22.15 -5.92
N ALA A 3 28.98 20.88 -5.66
CA ALA A 3 28.14 19.67 -5.59
C ALA A 3 27.13 19.31 -6.71
N HIS A 4 27.41 18.15 -7.30
CA HIS A 4 26.45 17.11 -7.66
C HIS A 4 25.18 17.10 -6.78
N ALA A 5 24.02 17.01 -7.44
CA ALA A 5 22.86 16.32 -6.89
C ALA A 5 22.21 15.49 -8.01
N GLN A 6 22.84 14.35 -8.33
CA GLN A 6 22.12 13.20 -8.85
C GLN A 6 21.27 12.62 -7.71
N LYS A 7 19.98 12.94 -7.70
CA LYS A 7 18.87 12.27 -6.98
C LYS A 7 17.60 12.74 -7.71
N THR A 8 16.72 11.94 -8.29
CA THR A 8 16.40 10.53 -8.16
C THR A 8 15.53 10.16 -9.38
N THR A 9 15.95 9.19 -10.18
CA THR A 9 15.03 8.36 -10.94
C THR A 9 14.28 7.48 -9.96
N GLN A 10 12.96 7.65 -9.82
CA GLN A 10 11.90 6.65 -9.58
C GLN A 10 10.65 7.34 -9.01
N GLY A 11 9.54 7.31 -9.77
CA GLY A 11 8.25 7.95 -9.46
C GLY A 11 7.85 8.88 -10.61
N GLY A 12 6.88 8.48 -11.43
CA GLY A 12 6.58 9.05 -12.74
C GLY A 12 6.49 10.58 -12.79
N LEU A 13 6.93 11.15 -13.91
CA LEU A 13 6.94 12.58 -14.21
C LEU A 13 5.50 13.15 -14.28
N ALA A 14 4.86 13.30 -13.14
CA ALA A 14 3.65 14.09 -13.01
C ALA A 14 4.05 15.57 -13.16
N THR A 15 3.62 16.21 -14.25
CA THR A 15 3.75 17.66 -14.41
C THR A 15 3.10 18.37 -13.22
N PRO A 16 3.54 19.60 -12.87
CA PRO A 16 2.89 20.38 -11.81
C PRO A 16 1.36 20.47 -11.98
N SER A 17 0.89 20.56 -13.23
CA SER A 17 -0.53 20.54 -13.57
C SER A 17 -1.21 19.21 -13.21
N SER A 18 -0.58 18.08 -13.50
CA SER A 18 -1.13 16.76 -13.13
C SER A 18 -1.11 16.53 -11.61
N GLN A 19 -0.09 16.99 -10.89
CA GLN A 19 -0.07 16.91 -9.42
C GLN A 19 -1.18 17.76 -8.80
N ALA A 20 -1.47 18.93 -9.35
CA ALA A 20 -2.57 19.78 -8.89
C ALA A 20 -3.93 19.08 -9.05
N ILE A 21 -4.16 18.37 -10.17
CA ILE A 21 -5.37 17.59 -10.40
C ILE A 21 -5.49 16.45 -9.39
N VAL A 22 -4.41 15.69 -9.16
CA VAL A 22 -4.38 14.60 -8.17
C VAL A 22 -4.66 15.13 -6.75
N ARG A 23 -4.06 16.27 -6.38
CA ARG A 23 -4.32 16.93 -5.09
C ARG A 23 -5.78 17.38 -4.95
N ALA A 24 -6.39 17.88 -6.03
CA ALA A 24 -7.80 18.25 -6.03
C ALA A 24 -8.71 17.01 -5.88
N ALA A 25 -8.35 15.90 -6.52
CA ALA A 25 -9.06 14.63 -6.36
C ALA A 25 -8.99 14.10 -4.91
N ILE A 26 -7.82 14.19 -4.26
CA ILE A 26 -7.67 13.84 -2.83
C ILE A 26 -8.57 14.71 -1.94
N LYS A 27 -8.72 16.00 -2.24
CA LYS A 27 -9.67 16.86 -1.50
C LYS A 27 -11.12 16.42 -1.72
N ALA A 28 -11.48 16.02 -2.94
CA ALA A 28 -12.81 15.52 -3.23
C ALA A 28 -13.12 14.23 -2.47
N THR A 29 -12.15 13.30 -2.34
CA THR A 29 -12.34 12.10 -1.52
C THR A 29 -12.50 12.44 -0.03
N GLN A 30 -11.80 13.45 0.49
CA GLN A 30 -11.97 13.91 1.87
C GLN A 30 -13.40 14.42 2.13
N VAL A 31 -13.94 15.27 1.25
CA VAL A 31 -15.34 15.74 1.35
C VAL A 31 -16.32 14.57 1.31
N ALA A 32 -16.10 13.59 0.42
CA ALA A 32 -16.96 12.40 0.35
C ALA A 32 -16.91 11.59 1.66
N LEU A 33 -15.74 11.53 2.32
CA LEU A 33 -15.55 10.85 3.60
C LEU A 33 -16.08 11.64 4.81
N GLU A 34 -16.19 12.96 4.71
CA GLU A 34 -16.91 13.79 5.70
C GLU A 34 -18.41 13.50 5.65
N LEU A 35 -18.97 13.39 4.44
CA LEU A 35 -20.39 13.07 4.23
C LEU A 35 -20.71 11.61 4.57
N ASN A 36 -19.81 10.69 4.24
CA ASN A 36 -19.92 9.27 4.56
C ASN A 36 -18.57 8.68 5.00
N PRO A 37 -18.30 8.62 6.31
CA PRO A 37 -17.03 8.10 6.85
C PRO A 37 -16.73 6.63 6.54
N ARG A 38 -17.72 5.88 6.04
CA ARG A 38 -17.58 4.46 5.68
C ARG A 38 -17.57 4.23 4.17
N PHE A 39 -17.42 5.29 3.36
CA PHE A 39 -17.43 5.17 1.92
C PHE A 39 -16.11 4.57 1.41
N THR A 40 -16.13 3.27 1.16
CA THR A 40 -14.95 2.45 0.83
C THR A 40 -14.30 2.84 -0.48
N GLU A 41 -15.08 3.21 -1.48
CA GLU A 41 -14.63 3.59 -2.81
C GLU A 41 -13.79 4.88 -2.75
N SER A 42 -14.19 5.83 -1.90
CA SER A 42 -13.40 7.05 -1.67
C SER A 42 -12.09 6.78 -0.94
N LEU A 43 -12.07 5.84 0.02
CA LEU A 43 -10.83 5.43 0.70
C LEU A 43 -9.87 4.72 -0.26
N GLN A 44 -10.39 3.85 -1.12
CA GLN A 44 -9.58 3.17 -2.13
C GLN A 44 -8.98 4.17 -3.11
N LEU A 45 -9.82 5.05 -3.69
CA LEU A 45 -9.35 6.10 -4.60
C LEU A 45 -8.33 7.02 -3.93
N GLN A 46 -8.57 7.43 -2.68
CA GLN A 46 -7.63 8.23 -1.91
C GLN A 46 -6.27 7.53 -1.78
N ALA A 47 -6.28 6.22 -1.47
CA ALA A 47 -5.05 5.45 -1.35
C ALA A 47 -4.27 5.35 -2.67
N GLU A 48 -4.96 5.08 -3.77
CA GLU A 48 -4.36 4.99 -5.11
C GLU A 48 -3.74 6.34 -5.54
N LEU A 49 -4.42 7.45 -5.26
CA LEU A 49 -3.90 8.80 -5.53
C LEU A 49 -2.64 9.09 -4.71
N TYR A 50 -2.62 8.72 -3.43
CA TYR A 50 -1.44 8.85 -2.58
C TYR A 50 -0.28 7.97 -3.06
N GLN A 51 -0.55 6.73 -3.48
CA GLN A 51 0.46 5.86 -4.10
C GLN A 51 1.07 6.51 -5.35
N GLY A 52 0.23 7.08 -6.22
CA GLY A 52 0.67 7.78 -7.43
C GLY A 52 1.56 9.01 -7.15
N LEU A 53 1.40 9.65 -5.99
CA LEU A 53 2.24 10.75 -5.53
C LEU A 53 3.51 10.29 -4.78
N GLY A 54 3.66 9.00 -4.49
CA GLY A 54 4.74 8.49 -3.63
C GLY A 54 4.49 8.72 -2.13
N GLU A 55 3.31 9.17 -1.74
CA GLU A 55 2.90 9.44 -0.35
C GLU A 55 2.44 8.13 0.32
N MET A 56 3.43 7.28 0.61
CA MET A 56 3.19 5.88 0.96
C MET A 56 2.50 5.67 2.32
N GLU A 57 2.76 6.51 3.32
CA GLU A 57 2.13 6.36 4.64
C GLU A 57 0.66 6.78 4.61
N GLU A 58 0.32 7.81 3.83
CA GLU A 58 -1.05 8.25 3.58
C GLU A 58 -1.85 7.18 2.82
N ALA A 59 -1.22 6.52 1.84
CA ALA A 59 -1.80 5.36 1.17
C ALA A 59 -2.06 4.19 2.14
N ILE A 60 -1.08 3.84 2.98
CA ILE A 60 -1.21 2.79 4.01
C ILE A 60 -2.35 3.13 4.98
N SER A 61 -2.46 4.37 5.43
CA SER A 61 -3.52 4.83 6.33
C SER A 61 -4.91 4.66 5.70
N SER A 62 -5.04 5.06 4.43
CA SER A 62 -6.29 4.94 3.67
C SER A 62 -6.71 3.47 3.48
N TYR A 63 -5.77 2.60 3.10
CA TYR A 63 -6.01 1.16 3.00
C TYR A 63 -6.30 0.49 4.34
N ARG A 64 -5.66 0.94 5.44
CA ARG A 64 -5.95 0.44 6.78
C ARG A 64 -7.40 0.72 7.17
N ARG A 65 -7.87 1.96 6.97
CA ARG A 65 -9.26 2.32 7.22
C ARG A 65 -10.22 1.55 6.32
N LEU A 66 -9.85 1.31 5.06
CA LEU A 66 -10.63 0.50 4.12
C LEU A 66 -10.86 -0.92 4.66
N VAL A 67 -9.82 -1.62 5.11
CA VAL A 67 -9.94 -2.98 5.64
C VAL A 67 -10.56 -3.03 7.04
N GLU A 68 -10.50 -1.96 7.81
CA GLU A 68 -11.25 -1.83 9.07
C GLU A 68 -12.77 -1.76 8.81
N ILE A 69 -13.18 -1.02 7.77
CA ILE A 69 -14.58 -0.90 7.38
C ILE A 69 -15.09 -2.16 6.69
N ASN A 70 -14.26 -2.77 5.82
CA ASN A 70 -14.57 -3.99 5.10
C ASN A 70 -13.47 -5.07 5.30
N PRO A 71 -13.51 -5.81 6.43
CA PRO A 71 -12.47 -6.79 6.78
C PRO A 71 -12.53 -8.10 5.97
N LYS A 72 -13.47 -8.21 5.04
CA LYS A 72 -13.61 -9.35 4.13
C LYS A 72 -13.25 -9.01 2.70
N LEU A 73 -12.70 -7.81 2.45
CA LEU A 73 -12.22 -7.38 1.13
C LEU A 73 -10.81 -7.95 0.88
N PRO A 74 -10.64 -8.99 0.05
CA PRO A 74 -9.33 -9.60 -0.14
C PRO A 74 -8.32 -8.60 -0.72
N ASP A 75 -8.71 -7.87 -1.75
CA ASP A 75 -7.83 -6.94 -2.48
C ASP A 75 -7.29 -5.83 -1.56
N GLY A 76 -8.11 -5.32 -0.64
CA GLY A 76 -7.67 -4.36 0.38
C GLY A 76 -6.59 -4.93 1.31
N HIS A 77 -6.72 -6.20 1.70
CA HIS A 77 -5.68 -6.89 2.48
C HIS A 77 -4.41 -7.14 1.67
N TYR A 78 -4.53 -7.55 0.40
CA TYR A 78 -3.38 -7.75 -0.48
C TYR A 78 -2.59 -6.45 -0.68
N THR A 79 -3.25 -5.38 -1.13
CA THR A 79 -2.58 -4.10 -1.42
C THR A 79 -1.95 -3.49 -0.18
N LEU A 80 -2.64 -3.55 0.97
CA LEU A 80 -2.06 -3.10 2.24
C LEU A 80 -0.81 -3.92 2.61
N ALA A 81 -0.83 -5.25 2.40
CA ALA A 81 0.34 -6.09 2.66
C ALA A 81 1.53 -5.71 1.78
N SER A 82 1.31 -5.49 0.48
CA SER A 82 2.35 -5.09 -0.46
C SER A 82 2.95 -3.73 -0.13
N LEU A 83 2.12 -2.74 0.23
CA LEU A 83 2.57 -1.43 0.69
C LEU A 83 3.41 -1.52 1.97
N LEU A 84 2.93 -2.28 2.97
CA LEU A 84 3.65 -2.49 4.22
C LEU A 84 4.99 -3.21 3.98
N GLN A 85 5.03 -4.18 3.07
CA GLN A 85 6.26 -4.86 2.69
C GLN A 85 7.27 -3.90 2.04
N ALA A 86 6.81 -3.03 1.13
CA ALA A 86 7.65 -2.01 0.50
C ALA A 86 8.24 -1.01 1.52
N GLN A 87 7.50 -0.70 2.60
CA GLN A 87 7.98 0.12 3.71
C GLN A 87 8.81 -0.65 4.77
N GLY A 88 9.11 -1.94 4.54
CA GLY A 88 9.88 -2.77 5.48
C GLY A 88 9.10 -3.19 6.73
N ARG A 89 7.79 -2.93 6.79
CA ARG A 89 6.88 -3.27 7.91
C ARG A 89 6.44 -4.74 7.82
N HIS A 90 7.44 -5.63 7.78
CA HIS A 90 7.32 -7.05 7.45
C HIS A 90 6.32 -7.81 8.32
N ARG A 91 6.29 -7.54 9.64
CA ARG A 91 5.37 -8.21 10.57
C ARG A 91 3.90 -7.88 10.27
N GLU A 92 3.62 -6.64 9.89
CA GLU A 92 2.27 -6.21 9.55
C GLU A 92 1.87 -6.78 8.18
N ALA A 93 2.75 -6.66 7.18
CA ALA A 93 2.55 -7.23 5.85
C ALA A 93 2.17 -8.72 5.90
N LYS A 94 2.90 -9.51 6.70
CA LYS A 94 2.64 -10.94 6.89
C LYS A 94 1.19 -11.22 7.32
N ARG A 95 0.66 -10.46 8.27
CA ARG A 95 -0.73 -10.65 8.76
C ARG A 95 -1.75 -10.39 7.65
N HIS A 96 -1.54 -9.36 6.84
CA HIS A 96 -2.46 -9.00 5.77
C HIS A 96 -2.39 -9.97 4.59
N TYR A 97 -1.21 -10.47 4.19
CA TYR A 97 -1.11 -11.54 3.19
C TYR A 97 -1.80 -12.83 3.66
N GLN A 98 -1.61 -13.23 4.93
CA GLN A 98 -2.31 -14.39 5.49
C GLN A 98 -3.83 -14.22 5.47
N LYS A 99 -4.32 -13.01 5.79
CA LYS A 99 -5.75 -12.70 5.74
C LYS A 99 -6.30 -12.75 4.31
N PHE A 100 -5.57 -12.19 3.33
CA PHE A 100 -5.90 -12.29 1.92
C PHE A 100 -6.03 -13.75 1.46
N LEU A 101 -5.03 -14.58 1.75
CA LEU A 101 -5.04 -16.01 1.39
C LEU A 101 -6.16 -16.81 2.08
N THR A 102 -6.58 -16.39 3.28
CA THR A 102 -7.74 -16.98 3.96
C THR A 102 -9.05 -16.63 3.26
N LEU A 103 -9.17 -15.40 2.76
CA LEU A 103 -10.39 -14.90 2.12
C LEU A 103 -10.52 -15.33 0.65
N ALA A 104 -9.41 -15.42 -0.07
CA ALA A 104 -9.37 -15.71 -1.49
C ALA A 104 -8.23 -16.70 -1.86
N PRO A 105 -8.29 -17.95 -1.36
CA PRO A 105 -7.22 -18.93 -1.50
C PRO A 105 -6.92 -19.36 -2.95
N GLN A 106 -7.85 -19.11 -3.88
CA GLN A 106 -7.74 -19.45 -5.30
C GLN A 106 -7.68 -18.20 -6.19
N SER A 107 -7.42 -17.01 -5.62
CA SER A 107 -7.24 -15.80 -6.41
C SER A 107 -5.96 -15.86 -7.24
N ALA A 108 -5.95 -15.19 -8.40
CA ALA A 108 -4.77 -15.04 -9.25
C ALA A 108 -3.59 -14.40 -8.49
N SER A 109 -3.86 -13.44 -7.59
CA SER A 109 -2.83 -12.83 -6.73
C SER A 109 -2.41 -13.73 -5.55
N GLY A 110 -2.95 -14.95 -5.45
CA GLY A 110 -2.59 -15.95 -4.45
C GLY A 110 -1.11 -16.30 -4.48
N GLU A 111 -0.57 -16.57 -5.67
CA GLU A 111 0.84 -16.91 -5.85
C GLU A 111 1.77 -15.77 -5.42
N GLU A 112 1.42 -14.52 -5.76
CA GLU A 112 2.15 -13.32 -5.35
C GLU A 112 2.14 -13.14 -3.83
N ALA A 113 0.99 -13.36 -3.19
CA ALA A 113 0.88 -13.30 -1.74
C ALA A 113 1.71 -14.40 -1.04
N TYR A 114 1.73 -15.62 -1.59
CA TYR A 114 2.60 -16.69 -1.08
C TYR A 114 4.08 -16.35 -1.24
N SER A 115 4.47 -15.83 -2.40
CA SER A 115 5.83 -15.34 -2.65
C SER A 115 6.22 -14.26 -1.64
N GLY A 116 5.34 -13.28 -1.41
CA GLY A 116 5.51 -12.25 -0.38
C GLY A 116 5.74 -12.85 1.01
N LEU A 117 4.95 -13.85 1.41
CA LEU A 117 5.15 -14.55 2.69
C LEU A 117 6.48 -15.29 2.79
N ILE A 118 6.92 -15.95 1.72
CA ILE A 118 8.21 -16.66 1.68
C ILE A 118 9.36 -15.67 1.84
N GLU A 119 9.34 -14.55 1.11
CA GLU A 119 10.37 -13.52 1.21
C GLU A 119 10.43 -12.89 2.61
N LEU A 120 9.27 -12.64 3.22
CA LEU A 120 9.20 -12.15 4.60
C LEU A 120 9.76 -13.17 5.61
N ALA A 121 9.56 -14.47 5.38
CA ALA A 121 10.10 -15.53 6.22
C ALA A 121 11.63 -15.66 6.10
N LYS A 122 12.17 -15.58 4.88
CA LYS A 122 13.62 -15.58 4.64
C LYS A 122 14.31 -14.43 5.36
N LYS A 123 13.81 -13.20 5.17
CA LYS A 123 14.34 -12.01 5.88
C LYS A 123 14.31 -12.16 7.39
N GLN A 124 13.25 -12.78 7.95
CA GLN A 124 13.18 -13.03 9.39
C GLN A 124 14.27 -14.01 9.86
N LEU A 125 14.59 -15.03 9.06
CA LEU A 125 15.64 -15.99 9.37
C LEU A 125 17.05 -15.40 9.23
N GLU A 126 17.29 -14.53 8.24
CA GLU A 126 18.55 -13.80 8.06
C GLU A 126 18.85 -12.92 9.28
N VAL A 127 17.85 -12.16 9.75
CA VAL A 127 17.98 -11.31 10.94
C VAL A 127 18.29 -12.13 12.19
N LEU A 128 17.83 -13.37 12.26
CA LEU A 128 18.11 -14.28 13.37
C LEU A 128 19.46 -15.02 13.23
N GLY A 129 20.23 -14.76 12.17
CA GLY A 129 21.49 -15.46 11.89
C GLY A 129 21.30 -16.94 11.56
N LYS A 130 20.13 -17.32 11.03
CA LYS A 130 19.72 -18.72 10.79
C LYS A 130 19.78 -19.14 9.32
N LEU A 131 20.28 -18.29 8.43
CA LEU A 131 20.57 -18.60 7.03
C LEU A 131 22.09 -18.52 6.82
N PRO A 132 22.73 -19.50 6.17
CA PRO A 132 24.15 -19.45 5.81
C PRO A 132 24.44 -18.37 4.77
#